data_AF-A0A263HF08-F1
#
_entry.id   AF-A0A263HF08-F1
#
_cell.length_a   1.000
_cell.length_b   1.000
_cell.length_c   1.000
_cell.angle_alpha   90.00
_cell.angle_beta   90.00
_cell.angle_gamma   90.00
#
_symmetry.space_group_name_H-M   'P 1'
#
loop_
_entity.id
_entity.type
_entity.pdbx_description
1 polymer ?
#
loop_
_entity_poly.entity_id
_entity_poly.type
_entity_poly.pdbx_seq_one_letter_code
_entity_poly.pdbx_strand_id
1 'polypeptide(L)'
;MNNPIEIKINNADQISHLLDELAQGTSDLSPLMHKLAGTMEKAVLQNFESGGRPAWEALKYRQGKPLIDTENLMGSITGYYDKENAVVGTNEPYAAIHQFGGKARRGKKVEIPARPFLRLTSQDEEDLVDDIQSYFRDLIK
;
A
#
# COMPACT_ATOMS: atom_id res chain seq x y z
N MET A 1 -47.00 39.60 1.85
CA MET A 1 -46.24 38.47 2.41
C MET A 1 -45.76 37.65 1.23
N ASN A 2 -44.44 37.55 1.00
CA ASN A 2 -43.91 36.64 -0.02
C ASN A 2 -43.86 35.25 0.60
N ASN A 3 -44.67 34.33 0.10
CA ASN A 3 -44.52 32.92 0.43
C ASN A 3 -43.36 32.36 -0.39
N PRO A 4 -42.35 31.71 0.23
CA PRO A 4 -41.28 31.06 -0.50
C PRO A 4 -41.84 29.89 -1.32
N ILE A 5 -41.23 29.65 -2.48
CA ILE A 5 -41.50 28.46 -3.30
C ILE A 5 -40.76 27.30 -2.66
N GLU A 6 -41.50 26.28 -2.21
CA GLU A 6 -40.93 25.04 -1.67
C GLU A 6 -40.77 24.00 -2.79
N ILE A 7 -39.63 23.32 -2.80
CA ILE A 7 -39.38 22.13 -3.62
C ILE A 7 -39.38 20.92 -2.69
N LYS A 8 -40.17 19.90 -3.02
CA LYS A 8 -40.15 18.60 -2.31
C LYS A 8 -39.23 17.63 -3.04
N ILE A 9 -38.34 17.01 -2.27
CA ILE A 9 -37.45 15.94 -2.76
C ILE A 9 -38.24 14.63 -2.75
N ASN A 10 -38.46 14.03 -3.91
CA ASN A 10 -39.26 12.81 -4.05
C ASN A 10 -38.46 11.52 -3.76
N ASN A 11 -37.14 11.61 -3.62
CA ASN A 11 -36.22 10.50 -3.40
C ASN A 11 -35.54 10.55 -2.02
N ALA A 12 -36.17 11.17 -1.03
CA ALA A 12 -35.61 11.33 0.32
C ALA A 12 -35.25 9.97 0.97
N ASP A 13 -36.11 8.95 0.82
CA ASP A 13 -35.87 7.62 1.39
C ASP A 13 -34.66 6.93 0.75
N GLN A 14 -34.51 7.04 -0.57
CA GLN A 14 -33.34 6.53 -1.29
C GLN A 14 -32.06 7.23 -0.82
N ILE A 15 -32.10 8.54 -0.63
CA ILE A 15 -30.94 9.30 -0.11
C ILE A 15 -30.58 8.82 1.29
N SER A 16 -31.57 8.63 2.18
CA SER A 16 -31.32 8.12 3.54
C SER A 16 -30.67 6.74 3.52
N HIS A 17 -31.17 5.83 2.68
CA HIS A 17 -30.61 4.49 2.54
C HIS A 17 -29.14 4.51 2.10
N LEU A 18 -28.80 5.33 1.09
CA LEU A 18 -27.41 5.44 0.62
C LEU A 18 -26.49 6.01 1.70
N LEU A 19 -26.97 6.95 2.51
CA LEU A 19 -26.23 7.50 3.66
C LEU A 19 -26.02 6.44 4.75
N ASP A 20 -27.02 5.59 5.00
CA ASP A 20 -26.93 4.49 5.97
C ASP A 20 -25.91 3.42 5.51
N GLU A 21 -25.89 3.07 4.22
CA GLU A 21 -24.89 2.15 3.65
C GLU A 21 -23.47 2.70 3.77
N LEU A 22 -23.28 4.00 3.50
CA LEU A 22 -22.01 4.68 3.70
C LEU A 22 -21.59 4.68 5.17
N ALA A 23 -22.50 5.00 6.09
CA ALA A 23 -22.24 4.98 7.53
C ALA A 23 -21.86 3.58 8.02
N GLN A 24 -22.54 2.54 7.51
CA GLN A 24 -22.23 1.16 7.85
C GLN A 24 -20.88 0.72 7.28
N GLY A 25 -20.59 1.03 6.02
CA GLY A 25 -19.31 0.68 5.39
C GLY A 25 -18.11 1.39 6.04
N THR A 26 -18.31 2.58 6.58
CA THR A 26 -17.25 3.31 7.32
C THR A 26 -17.08 2.86 8.76
N SER A 27 -18.02 2.08 9.32
CA SER A 27 -17.91 1.54 10.68
C SER A 27 -16.92 0.36 10.80
N ASP A 28 -16.62 -0.31 9.69
CA ASP A 28 -15.61 -1.35 9.60
C ASP A 28 -14.88 -1.27 8.25
N LEU A 29 -13.74 -0.59 8.22
CA LEU A 29 -12.93 -0.45 7.00
C LEU A 29 -12.04 -1.66 6.73
N SER A 30 -12.16 -2.79 7.47
CA SER A 30 -11.34 -3.98 7.21
C SER A 30 -11.33 -4.40 5.73
N PRO A 31 -12.45 -4.37 4.98
CA PRO A 31 -12.43 -4.70 3.56
C PRO A 31 -11.61 -3.72 2.73
N LEU A 32 -11.67 -2.42 3.04
CA LEU A 32 -10.85 -1.40 2.39
C LEU A 32 -9.37 -1.57 2.76
N MET A 33 -9.06 -1.73 4.04
CA MET A 33 -7.68 -1.90 4.51
C MET A 33 -7.04 -3.17 3.96
N HIS A 34 -7.81 -4.26 3.81
CA HIS A 34 -7.35 -5.47 3.11
C HIS A 34 -6.93 -5.17 1.67
N LYS A 35 -7.77 -4.43 0.93
CA LYS A 35 -7.49 -4.05 -0.46
C LYS A 35 -6.22 -3.19 -0.55
N LEU A 36 -6.12 -2.17 0.30
CA LEU A 36 -4.95 -1.28 0.35
C LEU A 36 -3.66 -2.04 0.71
N ALA A 37 -3.71 -2.97 1.67
CA ALA A 37 -2.58 -3.81 2.03
C ALA A 37 -2.11 -4.66 0.84
N GLY A 38 -3.06 -5.25 0.09
CA GLY A 38 -2.76 -6.01 -1.13
C GLY A 38 -2.13 -5.17 -2.24
N THR A 39 -2.61 -3.94 -2.44
CA THR A 39 -2.03 -3.00 -3.42
C THR A 39 -0.61 -2.58 -3.03
N MET A 40 -0.38 -2.26 -1.75
CA MET A 40 0.96 -1.96 -1.25
C MET A 40 1.91 -3.17 -1.34
N GLU A 41 1.44 -4.38 -1.01
CA GLU A 41 2.22 -5.61 -1.16
C GLU A 41 2.66 -5.81 -2.60
N LYS A 42 1.73 -5.70 -3.55
CA LYS A 42 2.01 -5.78 -4.98
C LYS A 42 3.04 -4.74 -5.43
N ALA A 43 2.90 -3.49 -5.00
CA ALA A 43 3.85 -2.42 -5.31
C ALA A 43 5.26 -2.73 -4.79
N VAL A 44 5.37 -3.29 -3.59
CA VAL A 44 6.66 -3.71 -3.02
C VAL A 44 7.26 -4.85 -3.83
N LEU A 45 6.47 -5.88 -4.21
CA LEU A 45 6.94 -6.97 -5.07
C LEU A 45 7.44 -6.47 -6.42
N GLN A 46 6.76 -5.51 -7.04
CA GLN A 46 7.20 -4.87 -8.28
C GLN A 46 8.55 -4.14 -8.14
N ASN A 47 8.88 -3.60 -6.96
CA ASN A 47 10.20 -3.02 -6.72
C ASN A 47 11.28 -4.09 -6.84
N PHE A 48 11.06 -5.29 -6.29
CA PHE A 48 11.98 -6.42 -6.42
C PHE A 48 12.11 -6.90 -7.87
N GLU A 49 10.98 -7.11 -8.56
CA GLU A 49 10.95 -7.55 -9.95
C GLU A 49 11.68 -6.58 -10.89
N SER A 50 11.53 -5.28 -10.66
CA SER A 50 12.17 -4.22 -11.44
C SER A 50 13.65 -4.01 -11.09
N GLY A 51 14.14 -4.56 -9.98
CA GLY A 51 15.47 -4.24 -9.44
C GLY A 51 15.55 -2.84 -8.85
N GLY A 52 14.43 -2.32 -8.34
CA GLY A 52 14.24 -1.00 -7.75
C GLY A 52 13.44 -0.04 -8.64
N ARG A 53 12.60 0.79 -8.01
CA ARG A 53 11.87 1.91 -8.66
C ARG A 53 12.13 3.21 -7.85
N PRO A 54 13.25 3.93 -8.06
CA PRO A 54 14.25 3.77 -9.14
C PRO A 54 15.24 2.62 -8.89
N ALA A 55 15.97 2.25 -9.95
CA ALA A 55 16.90 1.13 -9.96
C ALA A 55 17.94 1.20 -8.83
N TRP A 56 18.16 0.07 -8.16
CA TRP A 56 19.13 -0.08 -7.09
C TRP A 56 20.56 -0.20 -7.61
N GLU A 57 21.55 0.06 -6.74
CA GLU A 57 22.95 -0.17 -7.08
C GLU A 57 23.20 -1.65 -7.44
N ALA A 58 23.78 -1.85 -8.62
CA ALA A 58 24.11 -3.15 -9.19
C ALA A 58 25.09 -3.94 -8.31
N LEU A 59 25.10 -5.25 -8.51
CA LEU A 59 25.96 -6.17 -7.78
C LEU A 59 27.40 -6.12 -8.32
N LYS A 60 28.39 -6.13 -7.42
CA LYS A 60 29.81 -6.09 -7.78
C LYS A 60 30.46 -7.47 -7.92
N TYR A 61 29.95 -8.46 -7.18
CA TYR A 61 30.62 -9.76 -6.99
C TYR A 61 29.84 -10.97 -7.50
N ARG A 62 28.58 -10.79 -7.91
CA ARG A 62 27.77 -11.84 -8.53
C ARG A 62 26.90 -11.25 -9.64
N GLN A 63 26.47 -12.11 -10.55
CA GLN A 63 25.48 -11.76 -11.57
C GLN A 63 24.05 -11.78 -10.99
N GLY A 64 23.12 -11.14 -11.68
CA GLY A 64 21.70 -11.10 -11.34
C GLY A 64 21.24 -9.78 -10.71
N LYS A 65 20.00 -9.77 -10.20
CA LYS A 65 19.38 -8.58 -9.60
C LYS A 65 19.68 -8.50 -8.10
N PRO A 66 19.93 -7.30 -7.54
CA PRO A 66 20.02 -7.15 -6.10
C PRO A 66 18.73 -7.61 -5.41
N LEU A 67 18.88 -8.24 -4.24
CA LEU A 67 17.80 -8.79 -3.40
C LEU A 67 16.96 -9.94 -4.01
N ILE A 68 17.29 -10.41 -5.23
CA ILE A 68 16.67 -11.56 -5.90
C ILE A 68 17.74 -12.65 -6.08
N ASP A 69 18.25 -13.19 -4.97
CA ASP A 69 19.18 -14.34 -5.02
C ASP A 69 18.41 -15.64 -4.80
N THR A 70 18.06 -15.91 -3.55
CA THR A 70 17.15 -16.97 -3.12
C THR A 70 15.69 -16.50 -3.04
N GLU A 71 15.44 -15.23 -3.36
CA GLU A 71 14.14 -14.56 -3.23
C GLU A 71 13.56 -14.53 -1.81
N ASN A 72 14.30 -14.98 -0.79
CA ASN A 72 13.79 -15.08 0.59
C ASN A 72 13.21 -13.76 1.11
N LEU A 73 13.89 -12.63 0.87
CA LEU A 73 13.38 -11.31 1.27
C LEU A 73 12.10 -10.94 0.53
N MET A 74 12.05 -11.17 -0.79
CA MET A 74 10.85 -10.88 -1.60
C MET A 74 9.68 -11.75 -1.18
N GLY A 75 9.89 -13.06 -0.98
CA GLY A 75 8.87 -14.00 -0.53
C GLY A 75 8.42 -13.83 0.92
N SER A 76 9.17 -13.05 1.72
CA SER A 76 8.79 -12.70 3.09
C SER A 76 7.91 -11.44 3.19
N ILE A 77 7.71 -10.71 2.08
CA ILE A 77 6.87 -9.53 2.07
C ILE A 77 5.42 -9.95 2.29
N THR A 78 4.79 -9.36 3.28
CA THR A 78 3.40 -9.67 3.65
C THR A 78 2.65 -8.40 4.02
N GLY A 79 1.41 -8.31 3.53
CA GLY A 79 0.42 -7.34 3.94
C GLY A 79 -0.31 -7.77 5.21
N TYR A 80 -0.55 -6.81 6.10
CA TYR A 80 -1.40 -6.93 7.28
C TYR A 80 -2.44 -5.82 7.28
N TYR A 81 -3.60 -6.09 7.82
CA TYR A 81 -4.67 -5.11 7.91
C TYR A 81 -5.55 -5.33 9.14
N ASP A 82 -6.13 -4.25 9.61
CA ASP A 82 -7.21 -4.25 10.60
C ASP A 82 -8.30 -3.25 10.18
N LYS A 83 -9.16 -2.85 11.10
CA LYS A 83 -10.29 -1.94 10.83
C LYS A 83 -9.87 -0.52 10.44
N GLU A 84 -8.64 -0.13 10.72
CA GLU A 84 -8.16 1.25 10.60
C GLU A 84 -6.85 1.34 9.82
N ASN A 85 -6.07 0.26 9.77
CA ASN A 85 -4.72 0.25 9.27
C ASN A 85 -4.54 -0.79 8.16
N ALA A 86 -3.78 -0.39 7.14
CA ALA A 86 -3.17 -1.28 6.16
C ALA A 86 -1.65 -1.14 6.29
N VAL A 87 -0.93 -2.26 6.33
CA VAL A 87 0.52 -2.31 6.53
C VAL A 87 1.13 -3.32 5.56
N VAL A 88 2.33 -3.04 5.05
CA VAL A 88 3.15 -3.99 4.31
C VAL A 88 4.55 -4.04 4.93
N GLY A 89 5.13 -5.23 5.05
CA GLY A 89 6.46 -5.36 5.62
C GLY A 89 7.05 -6.75 5.51
N THR A 90 8.12 -6.97 6.26
CA THR A 90 8.84 -8.25 6.40
C THR A 90 9.42 -8.35 7.80
N ASN A 91 9.56 -9.57 8.29
CA ASN A 91 10.24 -9.89 9.55
C ASN A 91 11.71 -10.32 9.35
N GLU A 92 12.24 -10.25 8.13
CA GLU A 92 13.63 -10.65 7.84
C GLU A 92 14.62 -9.73 8.58
N PRO A 93 15.55 -10.28 9.40
CA PRO A 93 16.40 -9.46 10.26
C PRO A 93 17.39 -8.58 9.49
N TYR A 94 17.69 -8.94 8.23
CA TYR A 94 18.58 -8.18 7.35
C TYR A 94 17.82 -7.18 6.45
N ALA A 95 16.48 -7.12 6.54
CA ALA A 95 15.66 -6.19 5.77
C ALA A 95 16.08 -4.73 6.01
N ALA A 96 16.24 -4.33 7.27
CA ALA A 96 16.56 -2.95 7.64
C ALA A 96 17.88 -2.46 7.03
N ILE A 97 18.93 -3.29 7.03
CA ILE A 97 20.23 -2.88 6.47
C ILE A 97 20.15 -2.71 4.95
N HIS A 98 19.26 -3.43 4.26
CA HIS A 98 19.02 -3.19 2.84
C HIS A 98 18.09 -2.00 2.60
N GLN A 99 17.03 -1.83 3.39
CA GLN A 99 16.11 -0.71 3.24
C GLN A 99 16.82 0.64 3.39
N PHE A 100 17.65 0.78 4.44
CA PHE A 100 18.26 2.05 4.81
C PHE A 100 19.74 2.16 4.39
N GLY A 101 20.38 1.05 4.04
CA GLY A 101 21.84 1.02 3.87
C GLY A 101 22.59 1.18 5.19
N GLY A 102 23.91 1.21 5.11
CA GLY A 102 24.79 1.52 6.24
C GLY A 102 25.91 0.51 6.44
N LYS A 103 26.53 0.54 7.62
CA LYS A 103 27.71 -0.28 7.93
C LYS A 103 27.33 -1.63 8.53
N ALA A 104 27.83 -2.70 7.92
CA ALA A 104 27.57 -4.08 8.29
C ALA A 104 28.87 -4.88 8.54
N ARG A 105 28.71 -6.18 8.85
CA ARG A 105 29.76 -7.15 9.21
C ARG A 105 30.46 -6.83 10.54
N ARG A 106 31.27 -7.78 11.03
CA ARG A 106 32.09 -7.64 12.24
C ARG A 106 32.92 -6.35 12.19
N GLY A 107 32.70 -5.47 13.18
CA GLY A 107 33.36 -4.18 13.28
C GLY A 107 32.85 -3.11 12.31
N LYS A 108 31.67 -3.29 11.68
CA LYS A 108 31.02 -2.30 10.81
C LYS A 108 31.95 -1.78 9.69
N LYS A 109 32.75 -2.67 9.10
CA LYS A 109 33.77 -2.34 8.11
C LYS A 109 33.26 -2.31 6.67
N VAL A 110 32.10 -2.89 6.42
CA VAL A 110 31.53 -2.99 5.06
C VAL A 110 30.37 -2.02 4.96
N GLU A 111 30.39 -1.16 3.94
CA GLU A 111 29.27 -0.29 3.61
C GLU A 111 28.34 -1.01 2.63
N ILE A 112 27.06 -1.11 3.01
CA ILE A 112 25.99 -1.67 2.20
C ILE A 112 25.16 -0.50 1.67
N PRO A 113 24.99 -0.36 0.34
CA PRO A 113 24.15 0.68 -0.21
C PRO A 113 22.67 0.40 0.06
N ALA A 114 21.91 1.48 0.25
CA ALA A 114 20.47 1.41 0.43
C ALA A 114 19.77 0.91 -0.84
N ARG A 115 18.76 0.08 -0.63
CA ARG A 115 17.87 -0.53 -1.62
C ARG A 115 16.47 -0.42 -1.04
N PRO A 116 15.85 0.77 -1.10
CA PRO A 116 14.58 1.03 -0.41
C PRO A 116 13.45 0.28 -1.11
N PHE A 117 13.22 -0.98 -0.73
CA PHE A 117 12.26 -1.87 -1.37
C PHE A 117 10.82 -1.67 -0.87
N LEU A 118 10.63 -1.10 0.32
CA LEU A 118 9.30 -0.72 0.85
C LEU A 118 8.77 0.62 0.31
N ARG A 119 9.23 1.05 -0.86
CA ARG A 119 8.85 2.35 -1.44
C ARG A 119 7.60 2.22 -2.29
N LEU A 120 6.72 3.21 -2.19
CA LEU A 120 5.66 3.46 -3.17
C LEU A 120 6.11 4.51 -4.19
N THR A 121 5.77 4.29 -5.45
CA THR A 121 5.88 5.28 -6.53
C THR A 121 4.61 6.12 -6.58
N SER A 122 4.63 7.24 -7.32
CA SER A 122 3.43 8.07 -7.49
C SER A 122 2.27 7.30 -8.13
N GLN A 123 2.55 6.37 -9.03
CA GLN A 123 1.50 5.51 -9.60
C GLN A 123 0.90 4.58 -8.54
N ASP A 124 1.72 3.99 -7.66
CA ASP A 124 1.19 3.11 -6.61
C ASP A 124 0.34 3.93 -5.61
N GLU A 125 0.69 5.19 -5.35
CA GLU A 125 -0.13 6.10 -4.54
C GLU A 125 -1.46 6.44 -5.21
N GLU A 126 -1.48 6.65 -6.54
CA GLU A 126 -2.70 6.82 -7.32
C GLU A 126 -3.58 5.57 -7.27
N ASP A 127 -2.99 4.37 -7.40
CA ASP A 127 -3.71 3.10 -7.31
C ASP A 127 -4.40 2.94 -5.94
N LEU A 128 -3.79 3.40 -4.85
CA LEU A 128 -4.41 3.41 -3.51
C LEU A 128 -5.61 4.38 -3.44
N VAL A 129 -5.52 5.54 -4.08
CA VAL A 129 -6.63 6.49 -4.16
C VAL A 129 -7.79 5.89 -4.96
N ASP A 130 -7.49 5.24 -6.08
CA ASP A 130 -8.48 4.55 -6.91
C ASP A 130 -9.16 3.40 -6.13
N ASP A 131 -8.40 2.70 -5.29
CA ASP A 131 -8.95 1.66 -4.42
C ASP A 131 -9.99 2.20 -3.44
N ILE A 132 -9.70 3.35 -2.83
CA ILE A 132 -10.62 4.05 -1.91
C ILE A 132 -11.86 4.51 -2.67
N GLN A 133 -11.69 5.15 -3.82
CA GLN A 133 -12.81 5.65 -4.63
C GLN A 133 -13.71 4.51 -5.12
N SER A 134 -13.12 3.39 -5.56
CA SER A 134 -13.87 2.20 -5.95
C SER A 134 -14.66 1.64 -4.78
N TYR A 135 -14.03 1.50 -3.61
CA TYR A 135 -14.68 0.97 -2.42
C TYR A 135 -15.93 1.77 -2.05
N PHE A 136 -15.83 3.10 -1.94
CA PHE A 136 -17.00 3.92 -1.61
C PHE A 136 -18.06 3.92 -2.70
N ARG A 137 -17.66 3.88 -3.98
CA ARG A 137 -18.61 3.76 -5.08
C ARG A 137 -19.38 2.43 -5.00
N ASP A 138 -18.72 1.36 -4.61
CA ASP A 138 -19.31 0.02 -4.52
C ASP A 138 -20.25 -0.13 -3.31
N LEU A 139 -20.10 0.70 -2.27
CA LEU A 139 -21.00 0.71 -1.11
C LEU A 139 -22.39 1.30 -1.38
N ILE A 140 -22.51 2.22 -2.35
CA ILE A 140 -23.73 3.01 -2.59
C ILE A 140 -24.34 2.75 -3.99
N LYS A 141 -24.05 1.58 -4.55
CA LYS A 141 -24.44 1.19 -5.91
C LYS A 141 -25.84 0.61 -6.00
#